data_AF-A0A1S8BH29-F1
#
_entry.id   AF-A0A1S8BH29-F1
#
_cell.length_a   1.000
_cell.length_b   1.000
_cell.length_c   1.000
_cell.angle_alpha   90.00
_cell.angle_beta   90.00
_cell.angle_gamma   90.00
#
_symmetry.space_group_name_H-M   'P 1'
#
loop_
_entity.id
_entity.type
_entity.pdbx_description
1 polymer ?
#
loop_
_entity_poly.entity_id
_entity_poly.type
_entity_poly.pdbx_seq_one_letter_code
_entity_poly.pdbx_strand_id
1 'polypeptide(L)'
;MAAVTPPPLQGPTSKEKKYDRQLRLWAASGQQALEDAHILLINSGPGVVGIETLKNLVLPGIGQFTIQDSAVVTETDLGANFFLEEEHLGGFRAQHTCESLKELNPDVQGHSITEVGPPSPRTRAGGAELHNIAALAGGMVSQEVIKVVTKQYIPVDNTCLFDGVRSKTAVVRV
;
A
#
# COMPACT_ATOMS: atom_id res chain seq x y z
N MET A 1 23.67 -47.51 18.64
CA MET A 1 23.05 -46.18 18.53
C MET A 1 22.40 -46.09 17.17
N ALA A 2 21.06 -45.98 17.10
CA ALA A 2 20.37 -45.86 15.81
C ALA A 2 20.70 -44.50 15.20
N ALA A 3 21.18 -44.49 13.95
CA ALA A 3 21.43 -43.27 13.21
C ALA A 3 20.09 -42.57 12.95
N VAL A 4 19.89 -41.40 13.58
CA VAL A 4 18.78 -40.52 13.27
C VAL A 4 19.05 -39.97 11.88
N THR A 5 18.33 -40.46 10.87
CA THR A 5 18.33 -39.83 9.55
C THR A 5 17.81 -38.41 9.71
N PRO A 6 18.52 -37.39 9.20
CA PRO A 6 18.02 -36.03 9.24
C PRO A 6 16.64 -35.98 8.55
N PRO A 7 15.72 -35.15 9.06
CA PRO A 7 14.41 -35.02 8.46
C PRO A 7 14.56 -34.66 6.97
N PRO A 8 13.68 -35.19 6.10
CA PRO A 8 13.72 -34.87 4.68
C PRO A 8 13.61 -33.35 4.51
N LEU A 9 14.47 -32.78 3.66
CA LEU A 9 14.42 -31.37 3.30
C LEU A 9 13.03 -31.07 2.73
N GLN A 10 12.18 -30.44 3.53
CA GLN A 10 10.89 -29.96 3.07
C GLN A 10 11.14 -28.83 2.08
N GLY A 11 10.60 -28.96 0.87
CA GLY A 11 10.61 -27.88 -0.10
C GLY A 11 9.83 -26.67 0.42
N PRO A 12 10.03 -25.49 -0.18
CA PRO A 12 9.38 -24.26 0.27
C PRO A 12 7.86 -24.41 0.21
N THR A 13 7.20 -23.94 1.27
CA THR A 13 5.75 -23.83 1.39
C THR A 13 5.17 -22.97 0.26
N SER A 14 3.86 -23.07 0.00
CA SER A 14 3.18 -22.24 -1.00
C SER A 14 3.34 -20.74 -0.70
N LYS A 15 3.37 -20.37 0.58
CA LYS A 15 3.59 -19.00 1.03
C LYS A 15 5.01 -18.52 0.77
N GLU A 16 6.01 -19.35 1.06
CA GLU A 16 7.41 -19.04 0.74
C GLU A 16 7.64 -18.92 -0.77
N LYS A 17 6.94 -19.72 -1.58
CA LYS A 17 6.98 -19.58 -3.05
C LYS A 17 6.33 -18.26 -3.51
N LYS A 18 5.19 -17.87 -2.93
CA LYS A 18 4.50 -16.61 -3.24
C LYS A 18 5.36 -15.39 -2.92
N TYR A 19 6.05 -15.43 -1.78
CA TYR A 19 6.89 -14.33 -1.28
C TYR A 19 8.39 -14.53 -1.52
N ASP A 20 8.80 -15.42 -2.43
CA ASP A 20 10.22 -15.78 -2.64
C ASP A 20 11.09 -14.55 -2.97
N ARG A 21 10.58 -13.63 -3.80
CA ARG A 21 11.31 -12.39 -4.13
C ARG A 21 11.48 -11.51 -2.90
N GLN A 22 10.42 -11.38 -2.10
CA GLN A 22 10.39 -10.59 -0.87
C GLN A 22 11.36 -11.15 0.16
N LEU A 23 11.34 -12.47 0.37
CA LEU A 23 12.24 -13.18 1.27
C LEU A 23 13.71 -13.00 0.89
N ARG A 24 14.05 -12.89 -0.40
CA ARG A 24 15.43 -12.59 -0.84
C ARG A 24 15.85 -11.15 -0.55
N LEU A 25 14.92 -10.20 -0.48
CA LEU A 25 15.21 -8.78 -0.27
C LEU A 25 15.33 -8.45 1.22
N TRP A 26 14.44 -8.99 2.06
CA TRP A 26 14.37 -8.60 3.47
C TRP A 26 14.33 -9.76 4.46
N ALA A 27 14.70 -10.97 4.01
CA ALA A 27 14.71 -12.20 4.81
C ALA A 27 13.33 -12.56 5.39
N ALA A 28 13.27 -13.70 6.08
CA ALA A 28 12.05 -14.16 6.77
C ALA A 28 11.61 -13.18 7.86
N SER A 29 12.56 -12.55 8.57
CA SER A 29 12.24 -11.58 9.63
C SER A 29 11.58 -10.31 9.09
N GLY A 30 12.00 -9.79 7.92
CA GLY A 30 11.36 -8.66 7.28
C GLY A 30 9.95 -9.01 6.77
N GLN A 31 9.78 -10.21 6.22
CA GLN A 31 8.46 -10.67 5.80
C GLN A 31 7.51 -10.81 6.99
N GLN A 32 7.98 -11.40 8.09
CA GLN A 32 7.21 -11.49 9.34
C GLN A 32 6.83 -10.10 9.85
N ALA A 33 7.74 -9.12 9.82
CA ALA A 33 7.45 -7.75 10.24
C ALA A 33 6.36 -7.09 9.38
N LEU A 34 6.31 -7.36 8.06
CA LEU A 34 5.23 -6.90 7.19
C LEU A 34 3.90 -7.57 7.58
N GLU A 35 3.91 -8.87 7.81
CA GLU A 35 2.73 -9.65 8.18
C GLU A 35 2.17 -9.29 9.56
N ASP A 36 3.00 -8.80 10.47
CA ASP A 36 2.59 -8.31 11.78
C ASP A 36 2.15 -6.83 11.75
N ALA A 37 2.40 -6.11 10.66
CA ALA A 37 2.10 -4.69 10.54
C ALA A 37 0.61 -4.41 10.29
N HIS A 38 0.14 -3.31 10.88
CA HIS A 38 -1.18 -2.73 10.62
C HIS A 38 -1.04 -1.28 10.16
N ILE A 39 -1.45 -1.01 8.91
CA ILE A 39 -1.32 0.30 8.27
C ILE A 39 -2.67 1.03 8.25
N LEU A 40 -2.74 2.25 8.80
CA LEU A 40 -3.88 3.14 8.66
C LEU A 40 -3.63 4.13 7.53
N LEU A 41 -4.47 4.09 6.50
CA LEU A 41 -4.55 5.12 5.46
C LEU A 41 -5.63 6.13 5.85
N ILE A 42 -5.23 7.37 6.11
CA ILE A 42 -6.17 8.49 6.27
C ILE A 42 -6.22 9.24 4.95
N ASN A 43 -7.33 9.09 4.24
CA ASN A 43 -7.46 9.68 2.92
C ASN A 43 -8.02 11.10 2.99
N SER A 44 -7.57 11.95 2.08
CA SER A 44 -8.12 13.30 1.87
C SER A 44 -8.08 13.64 0.38
N GLY A 45 -9.05 14.43 -0.10
CA GLY A 45 -9.13 14.77 -1.52
C GLY A 45 -9.48 13.55 -2.42
N PRO A 46 -8.92 13.46 -3.64
CA PRO A 46 -9.14 12.33 -4.56
C PRO A 46 -8.59 11.00 -4.02
N GLY A 47 -7.55 11.08 -3.20
CA GLY A 47 -7.08 9.95 -2.41
C GLY A 47 -6.47 8.80 -3.20
N VAL A 48 -6.10 9.03 -4.46
CA VAL A 48 -5.60 8.00 -5.38
C VAL A 48 -4.18 7.58 -4.96
N VAL A 49 -3.34 8.53 -4.54
CA VAL A 49 -1.99 8.25 -4.03
C VAL A 49 -2.03 7.27 -2.86
N GLY A 50 -3.00 7.44 -1.96
CA GLY A 50 -3.17 6.58 -0.79
C GLY A 50 -3.51 5.15 -1.17
N ILE A 51 -4.44 4.98 -2.11
CA ILE A 51 -4.84 3.66 -2.61
C ILE A 51 -3.71 2.98 -3.39
N GLU A 52 -2.99 3.72 -4.22
CA GLU A 52 -1.79 3.23 -4.92
C GLU A 52 -0.67 2.83 -3.95
N THR A 53 -0.52 3.56 -2.84
CA THR A 53 0.38 3.19 -1.75
C THR A 53 -0.03 1.86 -1.13
N LEU A 54 -1.32 1.71 -0.77
CA LEU A 54 -1.83 0.47 -0.16
C LEU A 54 -1.70 -0.72 -1.10
N LYS A 55 -2.00 -0.58 -2.39
CA LYS A 55 -1.79 -1.65 -3.39
C LYS A 55 -0.37 -2.19 -3.34
N ASN A 56 0.62 -1.29 -3.30
CA ASN A 56 2.03 -1.65 -3.25
C ASN A 56 2.49 -2.21 -1.89
N LEU A 57 1.67 -2.11 -0.85
CA LEU A 57 1.89 -2.74 0.47
C LEU A 57 1.16 -4.08 0.59
N VAL A 58 -0.05 -4.18 0.03
CA VAL A 58 -0.87 -5.40 -0.01
C VAL A 58 -0.19 -6.49 -0.84
N LEU A 59 0.43 -6.15 -1.98
CA LEU A 59 1.12 -7.12 -2.84
C LEU A 59 2.30 -7.84 -2.15
N PRO A 60 3.19 -7.15 -1.40
CA PRO A 60 4.18 -7.80 -0.54
C PRO A 60 3.62 -8.58 0.66
N GLY A 61 2.33 -8.43 0.97
CA GLY A 61 1.67 -9.14 2.07
C GLY A 61 1.84 -8.46 3.42
N ILE A 62 1.49 -7.17 3.53
CA ILE A 62 1.25 -6.57 4.86
C ILE A 62 0.15 -7.35 5.61
N GLY A 63 0.20 -7.40 6.93
CA GLY A 63 -0.79 -8.12 7.72
C GLY A 63 -2.19 -7.53 7.58
N GLN A 64 -2.30 -6.23 7.91
CA GLN A 64 -3.58 -5.56 8.02
C GLN A 64 -3.52 -4.13 7.50
N PHE A 65 -4.63 -3.65 6.96
CA PHE A 65 -4.82 -2.24 6.66
C PHE A 65 -6.22 -1.75 7.06
N THR A 66 -6.31 -0.45 7.28
CA THR A 66 -7.57 0.26 7.50
C THR A 66 -7.59 1.52 6.63
N ILE A 67 -8.68 1.74 5.90
CA ILE A 67 -8.91 2.96 5.12
C ILE A 67 -9.92 3.82 5.86
N GLN A 68 -9.51 5.02 6.28
CA GLN A 68 -10.41 6.04 6.78
C GLN A 68 -10.67 7.08 5.68
N ASP A 69 -11.87 7.06 5.13
CA ASP A 69 -12.30 7.97 4.07
C ASP A 69 -13.83 8.06 4.04
N SER A 70 -14.36 9.25 4.30
CA SER A 70 -15.80 9.52 4.31
C SER A 70 -16.34 9.98 2.96
N ALA A 71 -15.50 10.05 1.92
CA ALA A 71 -15.93 10.47 0.58
C ALA A 71 -16.74 9.37 -0.11
N VAL A 72 -17.71 9.81 -0.91
CA VAL A 72 -18.46 8.95 -1.84
C VAL A 72 -17.84 8.99 -3.22
N VAL A 73 -18.01 7.91 -3.98
CA VAL A 73 -17.52 7.79 -5.34
C VAL A 73 -18.29 8.72 -6.27
N THR A 74 -17.56 9.53 -7.02
CA THR A 74 -18.07 10.43 -8.06
C THR A 74 -17.53 10.04 -9.43
N GLU A 75 -18.08 10.59 -10.50
CA GLU A 75 -17.58 10.36 -11.88
C GLU A 75 -16.09 10.74 -12.02
N THR A 76 -15.63 11.74 -11.26
CA THR A 76 -14.21 12.14 -11.30
C THR A 76 -13.28 11.08 -10.72
N ASP A 77 -13.78 10.23 -9.82
CA ASP A 77 -12.99 9.15 -9.24
C ASP A 77 -12.80 7.99 -10.22
N LEU A 78 -13.77 7.73 -11.12
CA LEU A 78 -13.71 6.64 -12.10
C LEU A 78 -12.53 6.79 -13.08
N GLY A 79 -12.21 8.03 -13.46
CA GLY A 79 -11.08 8.33 -14.35
C GLY A 79 -9.72 8.36 -13.65
N ALA A 80 -9.69 8.34 -12.32
CA ALA A 80 -8.48 8.54 -11.53
C ALA A 80 -8.09 7.30 -10.71
N ASN A 81 -9.06 6.49 -10.29
CA ASN A 81 -8.86 5.32 -9.44
C ASN A 81 -9.30 4.05 -10.17
N PHE A 82 -8.33 3.19 -10.47
CA PHE A 82 -8.54 1.93 -11.21
C PHE A 82 -9.47 0.93 -10.49
N PHE A 83 -9.64 1.05 -9.17
CA PHE A 83 -10.48 0.14 -8.38
C PHE A 83 -11.97 0.53 -8.36
N LEU A 84 -12.34 1.66 -8.98
CA LEU A 84 -13.70 2.16 -8.96
C LEU A 84 -14.34 2.01 -10.35
N GLU A 85 -15.58 1.51 -10.35
CA GLU A 85 -16.39 1.27 -11.55
C GLU A 85 -17.69 2.06 -11.44
N GLU A 86 -18.42 2.19 -12.54
CA GLU A 86 -19.69 2.95 -12.57
C GLU A 86 -20.72 2.42 -11.55
N GLU A 87 -20.70 1.12 -11.26
CA GLU A 87 -21.55 0.49 -10.25
C GLU A 87 -21.27 0.95 -8.82
N HIS A 88 -20.09 1.52 -8.56
CA HIS A 88 -19.69 2.04 -7.25
C HIS A 88 -20.15 3.50 -7.02
N LEU A 89 -20.72 4.17 -8.04
CA LEU A 89 -21.14 5.57 -7.95
C LEU A 89 -22.13 5.80 -6.79
N GLY A 90 -21.85 6.83 -5.98
CA GLY A 90 -22.65 7.16 -4.79
C GLY A 90 -22.39 6.28 -3.56
N GLY A 91 -21.64 5.18 -3.70
CA GLY A 91 -21.16 4.37 -2.59
C GLY A 91 -19.94 4.98 -1.90
N PHE A 92 -19.55 4.45 -0.73
CA PHE A 92 -18.37 4.94 -0.02
C PHE A 92 -17.09 4.46 -0.69
N ARG A 93 -16.20 5.40 -1.02
CA ARG A 93 -14.92 5.09 -1.68
C ARG A 93 -14.05 4.15 -0.85
N ALA A 94 -14.01 4.34 0.48
CA ALA A 94 -13.27 3.47 1.39
C ALA A 94 -13.71 2.01 1.32
N GLN A 95 -15.01 1.77 1.16
CA GLN A 95 -15.59 0.42 1.16
C GLN A 95 -15.19 -0.33 -0.10
N HIS A 96 -15.50 0.24 -1.27
CA HIS A 96 -15.21 -0.40 -2.56
C HIS A 96 -13.71 -0.61 -2.77
N THR A 97 -12.88 0.39 -2.47
CA THR A 97 -11.42 0.22 -2.59
C THR A 97 -10.85 -0.81 -1.62
N CYS A 98 -11.41 -0.92 -0.40
CA CYS A 98 -11.02 -1.96 0.55
C CYS A 98 -11.36 -3.36 0.04
N GLU A 99 -12.52 -3.54 -0.59
CA GLU A 99 -12.95 -4.82 -1.17
C GLU A 99 -12.00 -5.24 -2.29
N SER A 100 -11.73 -4.36 -3.26
CA SER A 100 -10.81 -4.68 -4.36
C SER A 100 -9.38 -4.96 -3.89
N LEU A 101 -8.89 -4.27 -2.86
CA LEU A 101 -7.56 -4.54 -2.28
C LEU A 101 -7.50 -5.91 -1.59
N LYS A 102 -8.58 -6.35 -0.94
CA LYS A 102 -8.65 -7.69 -0.34
C LYS A 102 -8.66 -8.79 -1.39
N GLU A 103 -9.31 -8.56 -2.53
CA GLU A 103 -9.28 -9.49 -3.67
C GLU A 103 -7.87 -9.64 -4.25
N LEU A 104 -7.09 -8.55 -4.25
CA LEU A 104 -5.72 -8.56 -4.76
C LEU A 104 -4.79 -9.47 -3.94
N ASN A 105 -4.97 -9.52 -2.62
CA ASN A 105 -4.24 -10.45 -1.77
C ASN A 105 -5.10 -10.94 -0.58
N PRO A 106 -5.67 -12.15 -0.68
CA PRO A 106 -6.51 -12.74 0.38
C PRO A 106 -5.80 -13.00 1.71
N ASP A 107 -4.46 -12.96 1.75
CA ASP A 107 -3.69 -13.13 2.99
C ASP A 107 -3.74 -11.86 3.87
N VAL A 108 -4.22 -10.73 3.33
CA VAL A 108 -4.22 -9.43 3.98
C VAL A 108 -5.62 -9.08 4.50
N GLN A 109 -5.70 -8.60 5.74
CA GLN A 109 -6.97 -8.17 6.33
C GLN A 109 -7.21 -6.69 6.04
N GLY A 110 -8.38 -6.36 5.50
CA GLY A 110 -8.77 -4.99 5.16
C GLY A 110 -10.01 -4.55 5.93
N HIS A 111 -9.97 -3.31 6.43
CA HIS A 111 -11.09 -2.64 7.10
C HIS A 111 -11.33 -1.26 6.49
N SER A 112 -12.57 -0.78 6.51
CA SER A 112 -12.95 0.56 6.07
C SER A 112 -13.70 1.31 7.17
N ILE A 113 -13.41 2.60 7.30
CA ILE A 113 -14.06 3.54 8.22
C ILE A 113 -14.57 4.70 7.38
N THR A 114 -15.89 4.86 7.34
CA THR A 114 -16.59 5.88 6.54
C THR A 114 -17.05 7.08 7.37
N GLU A 115 -16.88 7.01 8.69
CA GLU A 115 -17.22 8.10 9.59
C GLU A 115 -16.34 9.33 9.35
N VAL A 116 -16.95 10.52 9.48
CA VAL A 116 -16.23 11.79 9.38
C VAL A 116 -15.30 11.90 10.59
N GLY A 117 -14.01 11.67 10.36
CA GLY A 117 -12.97 11.93 11.36
C GLY A 117 -12.85 13.42 11.71
N PRO A 118 -11.92 13.80 12.60
CA PRO A 118 -11.60 15.20 12.85
C PRO A 118 -11.29 15.92 11.53
N PRO A 119 -11.64 17.22 11.39
CA PRO A 119 -11.52 17.94 10.13
C PRO A 119 -10.08 17.82 9.59
N SER A 120 -9.91 17.03 8.54
CA SER A 120 -8.65 16.96 7.82
C SER A 120 -8.43 18.28 7.09
N PRO A 121 -7.18 18.78 7.00
CA PRO A 121 -6.88 19.96 6.22
C PRO A 121 -7.47 19.79 4.82
N ARG A 122 -8.40 20.68 4.42
CA ARG A 122 -8.92 20.67 3.05
C ARG A 122 -7.74 20.86 2.12
N THR A 123 -7.40 19.81 1.40
CA THR A 123 -6.38 19.86 0.37
C THR A 123 -6.83 20.88 -0.67
N ARG A 124 -6.00 21.90 -0.92
CA ARG A 124 -6.29 22.94 -1.92
C ARG A 124 -6.21 22.43 -3.36
N ALA A 125 -5.81 21.18 -3.56
CA ALA A 125 -5.78 20.52 -4.85
C ALA A 125 -7.22 20.18 -5.27
N GLY A 126 -7.80 21.03 -6.13
CA GLY A 126 -9.09 20.75 -6.73
C GLY A 126 -9.00 19.53 -7.64
N GLY A 127 -9.56 18.40 -7.18
CA GLY A 127 -10.10 17.31 -8.00
C GLY A 127 -9.20 16.58 -9.02
N ALA A 128 -7.93 16.95 -9.19
CA ALA A 128 -7.11 16.44 -10.29
C ALA A 128 -5.80 15.85 -9.79
N GLU A 129 -5.86 14.72 -9.10
CA GLU A 129 -4.70 13.82 -9.02
C GLU A 129 -4.66 12.98 -10.28
N LEU A 130 -3.67 13.22 -11.14
CA LEU A 130 -3.44 12.39 -12.33
C LEU A 130 -3.02 10.99 -11.87
N HIS A 131 -3.72 9.97 -12.35
CA HIS A 131 -3.47 8.57 -12.02
C HIS A 131 -1.97 8.19 -12.12
N ASN A 132 -1.29 8.61 -13.19
CA ASN A 132 0.14 8.30 -13.39
C ASN A 132 1.05 8.89 -12.31
N ILE A 133 0.76 10.11 -11.86
CA ILE A 133 1.53 10.76 -10.79
C ILE A 133 1.20 10.09 -9.46
N ALA A 134 -0.07 9.72 -9.25
CA ALA A 134 -0.50 9.02 -8.06
C ALA A 134 0.14 7.63 -7.93
N ALA A 135 0.20 6.86 -9.02
CA ALA A 135 0.85 5.57 -9.08
C ALA A 135 2.35 5.66 -8.76
N LEU A 136 3.04 6.65 -9.34
CA LEU A 136 4.45 6.89 -9.04
C LEU A 136 4.67 7.31 -7.58
N ALA A 137 3.92 8.29 -7.10
CA ALA A 137 4.05 8.80 -5.73
C ALA A 137 3.71 7.72 -4.70
N GLY A 138 2.64 6.96 -4.93
CA GLY A 138 2.27 5.83 -4.07
C GLY A 138 3.33 4.72 -4.08
N GLY A 139 3.96 4.47 -5.22
CA GLY A 139 5.13 3.58 -5.32
C GLY A 139 6.29 4.05 -4.44
N MET A 140 6.65 5.34 -4.52
CA MET A 140 7.72 5.92 -3.69
C MET A 140 7.39 5.85 -2.20
N VAL A 141 6.17 6.24 -1.80
CA VAL A 141 5.74 6.21 -0.39
C VAL A 141 5.72 4.78 0.15
N SER A 142 5.14 3.83 -0.60
CA SER A 142 5.07 2.43 -0.16
C SER A 142 6.45 1.81 0.05
N GLN A 143 7.43 2.16 -0.79
CA GLN A 143 8.79 1.70 -0.62
C GLN A 143 9.40 2.19 0.70
N GLU A 144 9.19 3.46 1.07
CA GLU A 144 9.68 3.98 2.35
C GLU A 144 8.98 3.31 3.54
N VAL A 145 7.68 3.04 3.44
CA VAL A 145 6.94 2.28 4.46
C VAL A 145 7.54 0.89 4.62
N ILE A 146 7.85 0.17 3.53
CA ILE A 146 8.49 -1.16 3.59
C ILE A 146 9.85 -1.08 4.28
N LYS A 147 10.68 -0.08 3.96
CA LYS A 147 11.99 0.09 4.62
C LYS A 147 11.83 0.31 6.12
N VAL A 148 10.87 1.13 6.54
CA VAL A 148 10.59 1.43 7.95
C VAL A 148 10.10 0.18 8.70
N VAL A 149 9.15 -0.57 8.11
CA VAL A 149 8.57 -1.76 8.74
C VAL A 149 9.59 -2.89 8.84
N THR A 150 10.30 -3.19 7.74
CA THR A 150 11.24 -4.31 7.69
C THR A 150 12.55 -4.04 8.42
N LYS A 151 12.94 -2.77 8.58
CA LYS A 151 14.22 -2.32 9.13
C LYS A 151 15.46 -2.89 8.43
N GLN A 152 15.30 -3.40 7.21
CA GLN A 152 16.41 -3.99 6.43
C GLN A 152 17.16 -2.97 5.58
N TYR A 153 16.59 -1.78 5.41
CA TYR A 153 17.13 -0.72 4.56
C TYR A 153 17.00 0.63 5.26
N ILE A 154 17.87 1.57 4.88
CA ILE A 154 17.86 2.93 5.40
C ILE A 154 16.77 3.72 4.66
N PRO A 155 15.74 4.23 5.37
CA PRO A 155 14.76 5.14 4.76
C PRO A 155 15.44 6.40 4.22
N VAL A 156 14.81 7.04 3.24
CA VAL A 156 15.26 8.33 2.72
C VAL A 156 15.34 9.32 3.89
N ASP A 157 16.52 9.92 4.03
CA ASP A 157 16.77 10.98 5.00
C ASP A 157 16.40 12.32 4.38
N ASN A 158 15.43 13.02 4.99
CA ASN A 158 14.96 14.34 4.60
C ASN A 158 14.03 14.32 3.34
N THR A 159 14.11 15.35 2.48
CA THR A 159 13.06 15.67 1.52
C THR A 159 13.36 15.05 0.15
N CYS A 160 12.44 14.21 -0.34
CA CYS A 160 12.49 13.67 -1.69
C CYS A 160 11.66 14.54 -2.64
N LEU A 161 12.32 15.12 -3.65
CA LEU A 161 11.69 15.94 -4.68
C LEU A 161 11.58 15.16 -5.99
N PHE A 162 10.38 15.11 -6.54
CA PHE A 162 10.11 14.57 -7.86
C PHE A 162 9.68 15.69 -8.82
N ASP A 163 10.43 15.86 -9.91
CA ASP A 163 10.08 16.73 -11.03
C ASP A 163 9.42 15.90 -12.13
N GLY A 164 8.09 16.01 -12.22
CA GLY A 164 7.28 15.29 -13.21
C GLY A 164 7.47 15.77 -14.66
N VAL A 165 7.98 16.98 -14.89
CA VAL A 165 8.26 17.48 -16.24
C VAL A 165 9.56 16.89 -16.76
N ARG A 166 10.59 16.83 -15.90
CA ARG A 166 11.91 16.30 -16.27
C ARG A 166 12.06 14.80 -16.01
N SER A 167 11.08 14.17 -15.35
CA SER A 167 11.14 12.79 -14.87
C SER A 167 12.42 12.54 -14.06
N LYS A 168 12.74 13.45 -13.12
CA LYS A 168 13.92 13.37 -12.26
C LYS A 168 13.54 13.38 -10.79
N THR A 169 14.29 12.62 -10.00
CA THR A 169 14.16 12.57 -8.54
C THR A 169 15.46 13.03 -7.90
N ALA A 170 15.36 13.83 -6.84
CA ALA A 170 16.50 14.26 -6.03
C ALA A 170 16.13 14.21 -4.54
N VAL A 171 17.10 13.85 -3.71
CA VAL A 171 16.97 13.95 -2.25
C VAL A 171 17.75 15.17 -1.79
N VAL A 172 17.08 16.08 -1.10
CA VAL A 172 17.67 17.32 -0.59
C VAL A 172 17.60 17.33 0.92
N ARG A 173 18.69 17.80 1.54
CA ARG A 173 18.71 18.10 2.97
C ARG A 173 18.32 19.56 3.14
N VAL A 174 17.15 19.78 3.72
CA VAL A 174 16.64 21.08 4.15
C VAL A 174 16.91 21.25 5.63
#